data_AF-A0A9J7ZPX5-F1
#
_entry.id   AF-A0A9J7ZPX5-F1
#
_cell.length_a   1.000
_cell.length_b   1.000
_cell.length_c   1.000
_cell.angle_alpha   90.00
_cell.angle_beta   90.00
_cell.angle_gamma   90.00
#
_symmetry.space_group_name_H-M   'P 1'
#
loop_
_entity.id
_entity.type
_entity.pdbx_description
1 polymer ?
#
loop_
_entity_poly.entity_id
_entity_poly.type
_entity_poly.pdbx_seq_one_letter_code
_entity_poly.pdbx_strand_id
1 'polypeptide(L)'
;MFKSCKTKNIFAATNNPNVLPVLEDLQKRLAVCEKALIKYLETKRMDFPRFYFLSSADLLDILSKGRQARQVTCHLGKLFDSMTDLKFSDKEGEKATVAEGMFSRDREFVPFYSQCDCVGP
;
A
#
# COMPACT_ATOMS: atom_id res chain seq x y z
N MET A 1 3.12 22.81 12.88
CA MET A 1 1.94 23.34 12.15
C MET A 1 1.02 24.21 13.00
N PHE A 2 0.54 23.77 14.17
CA PHE A 2 -0.43 24.53 14.99
C PHE A 2 -0.02 25.96 15.43
N LYS A 3 1.28 26.27 15.53
CA LYS A 3 1.75 27.63 15.90
C LYS A 3 1.69 28.62 14.73
N SER A 4 1.97 28.18 13.49
CA SER A 4 1.96 29.06 12.31
C SER A 4 0.56 29.47 11.89
N CYS A 5 -0.46 28.62 12.10
CA CYS A 5 -1.85 28.97 11.81
C CYS A 5 -2.41 30.08 12.73
N LYS A 6 -1.79 30.33 13.90
CA LYS A 6 -2.23 31.36 14.86
C LYS A 6 -1.69 32.75 14.50
N THR A 7 -0.55 32.83 13.81
CA THR A 7 0.11 34.08 13.46
C THR A 7 -0.20 34.43 12.00
N LYS A 8 -1.21 35.29 11.77
CA LYS A 8 -1.61 35.72 10.41
C LYS A 8 -0.60 36.69 9.76
N ASN A 9 0.30 37.28 10.54
CA ASN A 9 1.30 38.21 10.04
C ASN A 9 2.51 37.44 9.47
N ILE A 10 2.78 37.64 8.18
CA ILE A 10 3.84 36.96 7.43
C ILE A 10 5.22 37.28 8.00
N PHE A 11 5.52 38.53 8.31
CA PHE A 11 6.79 38.95 8.91
C PHE A 11 7.03 38.31 10.28
N ALA A 12 6.00 38.25 11.12
CA ALA A 12 6.12 37.64 12.45
C ALA A 12 6.24 36.10 12.38
N ALA A 13 5.69 35.47 11.35
CA ALA A 13 5.77 34.04 11.15
C ALA A 13 7.13 33.59 10.57
N THR A 14 7.69 34.37 9.63
CA THR A 14 8.98 34.05 8.98
C THR A 14 10.19 34.46 9.81
N ASN A 15 10.08 35.48 10.66
CA ASN A 15 11.19 35.96 11.50
C ASN A 15 11.40 35.16 12.79
N ASN A 16 10.89 33.92 12.86
CA ASN A 16 11.10 33.06 14.02
C ASN A 16 12.44 32.32 13.88
N PRO A 17 13.45 32.64 14.70
CA PRO A 17 14.83 32.18 14.49
C PRO A 17 14.98 30.66 14.61
N ASN A 18 14.06 29.98 15.30
CA ASN A 18 14.13 28.55 15.53
C ASN A 18 13.43 27.71 14.45
N VAL A 19 12.77 28.33 13.46
CA VAL A 19 11.99 27.57 12.45
C VAL A 19 12.89 26.99 11.37
N LEU A 20 13.84 27.75 10.85
CA LEU A 20 14.77 27.28 9.81
C LEU A 20 15.58 26.05 10.25
N PRO A 21 16.28 26.05 11.41
CA PRO A 21 17.05 24.87 11.83
C PRO A 21 16.18 23.64 12.08
N VAL A 22 14.94 23.83 12.55
CA VAL A 22 13.98 22.73 12.73
C VAL A 22 13.53 22.16 11.38
N LEU A 23 13.29 23.00 10.38
CA LEU A 23 12.91 22.55 9.03
C LEU A 23 14.05 21.79 8.35
N GLU A 24 15.29 22.27 8.50
CA GLU A 24 16.47 21.58 7.96
C GLU A 24 16.69 20.22 8.65
N ASP A 25 16.50 20.11 9.96
CA ASP A 25 16.54 18.83 10.68
C ASP A 25 15.43 17.88 10.19
N LEU A 26 14.20 18.37 10.06
CA LEU A 26 13.07 17.58 9.57
C LEU A 26 13.31 17.10 8.13
N GLN A 27 13.88 17.94 7.26
CA GLN A 27 14.23 17.57 5.89
C GLN A 27 15.29 16.46 5.86
N LYS A 28 16.33 16.56 6.69
CA LYS A 28 17.36 15.51 6.81
C LYS A 28 16.76 14.18 7.27
N ARG A 29 15.91 14.22 8.30
CA ARG A 29 15.24 13.02 8.82
C ARG A 29 14.26 12.42 7.80
N LEU A 30 13.54 13.25 7.05
CA LEU A 30 12.65 12.81 5.99
C LEU A 30 13.43 12.06 4.90
N ALA A 31 14.57 12.60 4.44
CA ALA A 31 15.41 11.96 3.44
C ALA A 31 15.92 10.57 3.87
N VAL A 32 16.22 10.39 5.16
CA VAL A 32 16.59 9.09 5.72
C VAL A 32 15.42 8.10 5.63
N CYS A 33 14.22 8.54 6.04
CA CYS A 33 13.01 7.71 5.95
C CYS A 33 12.68 7.34 4.50
N GLU A 34 12.76 8.28 3.57
CA GLU A 34 12.52 8.04 2.13
C GLU A 34 13.48 7.01 1.57
N LYS A 35 14.78 7.13 1.89
CA LYS A 35 15.80 6.17 1.43
C LYS A 35 15.56 4.77 2.01
N ALA A 36 15.22 4.68 3.29
CA ALA A 36 14.89 3.41 3.92
C ALA A 36 13.63 2.77 3.30
N LEU A 37 12.61 3.58 3.02
CA LEU A 37 11.37 3.14 2.38
C LEU A 37 11.63 2.60 0.97
N ILE A 38 12.39 3.33 0.15
CA ILE A 38 12.76 2.88 -1.20
C ILE A 38 13.48 1.54 -1.13
N LYS A 39 14.49 1.40 -0.26
CA LYS A 39 15.23 0.14 -0.08
C LYS A 39 14.29 -1.02 0.32
N TYR A 40 13.34 -0.76 1.22
CA TYR A 40 12.37 -1.75 1.64
C TYR A 40 11.46 -2.19 0.48
N LEU A 41 10.92 -1.24 -0.29
CA LEU A 41 10.06 -1.53 -1.44
C LEU A 41 10.80 -2.29 -2.54
N GLU A 42 12.06 -1.94 -2.82
CA GLU A 42 12.90 -2.69 -3.77
C GLU A 42 13.14 -4.12 -3.31
N THR A 43 13.33 -4.35 -2.01
CA THR A 43 13.44 -5.72 -1.47
C THR A 43 12.17 -6.52 -1.76
N LYS A 44 11.00 -5.93 -1.54
CA LYS A 44 9.71 -6.58 -1.85
C LYS A 44 9.50 -6.82 -3.35
N ARG A 45 10.00 -5.93 -4.21
CA ARG A 45 9.98 -6.12 -5.67
C ARG A 45 10.90 -7.25 -6.12
N MET A 46 12.06 -7.43 -5.47
CA MET A 46 12.94 -8.56 -5.75
C MET A 46 12.33 -9.89 -5.31
N ASP A 47 11.65 -9.93 -4.15
CA ASP A 47 10.97 -11.13 -3.65
C ASP A 47 9.80 -11.54 -4.56
N PHE A 48 9.08 -10.57 -5.13
CA PHE A 48 7.96 -10.80 -6.03
C PHE A 48 8.01 -9.85 -7.25
N PRO A 49 8.62 -10.28 -8.38
CA PRO A 49 8.87 -9.42 -9.53
C PRO A 49 7.62 -8.77 -10.17
N ARG A 50 6.41 -9.30 -9.95
CA ARG A 50 5.19 -8.64 -10.47
C ARG A 50 4.94 -7.28 -9.82
N PHE A 51 5.50 -7.00 -8.64
CA PHE A 51 5.42 -5.66 -8.02
C PHE A 51 6.18 -4.57 -8.80
N TYR A 52 7.00 -4.91 -9.80
CA TYR A 52 7.55 -3.92 -10.73
C TYR A 52 6.48 -3.26 -11.61
N PHE A 53 5.32 -3.91 -11.82
CA PHE A 53 4.19 -3.32 -12.56
C PHE A 53 3.37 -2.32 -11.73
N LEU A 54 3.64 -2.21 -10.43
CA LEU A 54 2.96 -1.30 -9.53
C LEU A 54 3.75 -0.02 -9.24
N SER A 55 3.01 1.07 -9.08
CA SER A 55 3.56 2.29 -8.49
C SER A 55 3.99 2.05 -7.04
N SER A 56 4.92 2.85 -6.53
CA SER A 56 5.35 2.74 -5.13
C SER A 56 4.21 2.98 -4.14
N ALA A 57 3.23 3.83 -4.50
CA ALA A 57 2.04 4.08 -3.69
C ALA A 57 1.10 2.87 -3.65
N ASP A 58 0.85 2.23 -4.80
CA ASP A 58 0.03 1.01 -4.87
C ASP A 58 0.68 -0.14 -4.09
N LEU A 59 1.99 -0.31 -4.23
CA LEU A 59 2.73 -1.33 -3.48
C LEU A 59 2.64 -1.08 -1.97
N LEU A 60 2.76 0.16 -1.52
CA LEU A 60 2.57 0.52 -0.11
C LEU A 60 1.15 0.23 0.37
N ASP A 61 0.14 0.51 -0.44
CA ASP A 61 -1.25 0.22 -0.11
C ASP A 61 -1.46 -1.28 0.10
N ILE A 62 -0.94 -2.12 -0.80
CA ILE A 62 -0.96 -3.59 -0.67
C ILE A 62 -0.26 -4.04 0.61
N LEU A 63 0.96 -3.55 0.87
CA LEU A 63 1.74 -3.92 2.05
C LEU A 63 1.07 -3.48 3.35
N SER A 64 0.38 -2.33 3.35
CA SER A 64 -0.37 -1.84 4.51
C SER A 64 -1.62 -2.69 4.82
N LYS A 65 -2.18 -3.32 3.79
CA LYS A 65 -3.41 -4.13 3.84
C LYS A 65 -3.14 -5.64 3.71
N GLY A 66 -1.91 -6.10 3.86
CA GLY A 66 -1.53 -7.50 3.60
C GLY A 66 -2.31 -8.57 4.39
N ARG A 67 -2.91 -8.19 5.54
CA ARG A 67 -3.79 -9.08 6.33
C ARG A 67 -5.25 -9.11 5.86
N GLN A 68 -5.64 -8.23 4.95
CA GLN A 68 -7.01 -8.00 4.51
C GLN A 68 -7.11 -8.31 3.01
N ALA A 69 -7.10 -9.61 2.67
CA ALA A 69 -7.07 -10.09 1.28
C ALA A 69 -8.12 -9.44 0.37
N ARG A 70 -9.35 -9.25 0.87
CA ARG A 70 -10.44 -8.58 0.15
C ARG A 70 -10.11 -7.14 -0.29
N GLN A 71 -9.25 -6.43 0.44
CA GLN A 71 -8.85 -5.07 0.06
C GLN A 71 -7.66 -5.04 -0.89
N VAL A 72 -6.91 -6.15 -1.00
CA VAL A 72 -5.78 -6.27 -1.93
C VAL A 72 -6.28 -6.61 -3.34
N THR A 73 -7.47 -7.20 -3.48
CA THR A 73 -7.99 -7.63 -4.79
C THR A 73 -8.12 -6.49 -5.80
N CYS A 74 -8.35 -5.26 -5.36
CA CYS A 74 -8.42 -4.09 -6.23
C CYS A 74 -7.11 -3.82 -7.00
N HIS A 75 -5.98 -4.36 -6.55
CA HIS A 75 -4.69 -4.26 -7.22
C HIS A 75 -4.37 -5.47 -8.12
N LEU A 76 -5.14 -6.56 -8.06
CA LEU A 76 -4.88 -7.77 -8.84
C LEU A 76 -4.94 -7.51 -10.35
N GLY A 77 -5.88 -6.68 -10.80
CA GLY A 77 -5.98 -6.30 -12.21
C GLY A 77 -4.77 -5.52 -12.75
N LYS A 78 -3.93 -4.95 -11.87
CA LYS A 78 -2.64 -4.32 -12.24
C LYS A 78 -1.47 -5.31 -12.22
N LEU A 79 -1.60 -6.42 -11.49
CA LEU A 79 -0.57 -7.45 -11.32
C LEU A 79 -0.73 -8.65 -12.27
N PHE A 80 -1.95 -8.89 -12.73
CA PHE A 80 -2.35 -10.03 -13.53
C PHE A 80 -3.28 -9.56 -14.65
N ASP A 81 -2.96 -9.90 -15.91
CA ASP A 81 -3.77 -9.47 -17.07
C ASP A 81 -5.18 -10.07 -17.06
N SER A 82 -5.32 -11.33 -16.63
CA SER A 82 -6.57 -12.09 -16.70
C SER A 82 -7.30 -12.25 -15.36
N MET A 83 -6.85 -11.58 -14.29
CA MET A 83 -7.43 -11.69 -12.96
C MET A 83 -7.72 -10.32 -12.39
N THR A 84 -8.98 -10.07 -12.06
CA THR A 84 -9.44 -8.78 -11.53
C THR A 84 -9.93 -8.88 -10.09
N ASP A 85 -10.50 -10.02 -9.70
CA ASP A 85 -11.01 -10.22 -8.35
C ASP A 85 -11.00 -11.71 -7.95
N LEU A 86 -11.25 -11.98 -6.66
CA LEU A 86 -11.32 -13.32 -6.10
C LEU A 86 -12.68 -13.57 -5.45
N LYS A 87 -13.22 -14.77 -5.65
CA LYS A 87 -14.38 -15.23 -4.90
C LYS A 87 -13.92 -15.80 -3.56
N PHE A 88 -14.20 -15.08 -2.48
CA PHE A 88 -13.96 -15.58 -1.13
C PHE A 88 -15.11 -16.49 -0.67
N SER A 89 -14.80 -17.48 0.17
CA SER A 89 -15.81 -18.31 0.81
C SER A 89 -16.57 -17.50 1.86
N ASP A 90 -17.90 -17.67 1.85
CA ASP A 90 -18.82 -17.12 2.86
C ASP A 90 -19.44 -18.23 3.73
N LYS A 91 -18.83 -19.42 3.76
CA LYS A 91 -19.31 -20.55 4.57
C LYS A 91 -19.10 -20.28 6.07
N GLU A 92 -20.12 -20.57 6.87
CA GLU A 92 -20.02 -20.49 8.33
C GLU A 92 -18.90 -21.42 8.85
N GLY A 93 -17.90 -20.83 9.50
CA GLY A 93 -16.75 -21.56 10.06
C GLY A 93 -15.48 -21.55 9.19
N GLU A 94 -15.54 -21.13 7.92
CA GLU A 94 -14.35 -20.92 7.09
C GLU A 94 -13.78 -19.51 7.30
N LYS A 95 -12.45 -19.36 7.18
CA LYS A 95 -11.81 -18.04 7.28
C LYS A 95 -12.22 -17.20 6.07
N ALA A 96 -12.55 -15.93 6.30
CA ALA A 96 -12.86 -14.96 5.23
C ALA A 96 -11.70 -14.67 4.25
N THR A 97 -10.55 -15.31 4.44
CA THR A 97 -9.34 -15.27 3.60
C THR A 97 -9.29 -16.39 2.57
N VAL A 98 -10.15 -17.40 2.65
CA VAL A 98 -10.14 -18.53 1.71
C VAL A 98 -10.80 -18.12 0.41
N ALA A 99 -10.06 -18.23 -0.70
CA ALA A 99 -10.54 -18.01 -2.06
C ALA A 99 -10.91 -19.34 -2.74
N GLU A 100 -12.09 -19.38 -3.35
CA GLU A 100 -12.65 -20.53 -4.08
C GLU A 100 -12.49 -20.42 -5.60
N GLY A 101 -12.21 -19.23 -6.12
CA GLY A 101 -12.03 -18.99 -7.54
C GLY A 101 -11.64 -17.54 -7.86
N MET A 102 -11.43 -17.27 -9.14
CA MET A 102 -11.06 -15.95 -9.66
C MET A 102 -12.08 -15.41 -10.67
N PHE A 103 -12.11 -14.09 -10.80
CA PHE A 103 -12.85 -13.38 -11.83
C PHE A 103 -11.91 -12.77 -12.87
N SER A 104 -12.29 -12.86 -14.14
CA SER A 104 -11.61 -12.18 -15.25
C SER A 104 -12.11 -10.74 -15.43
N ARG A 105 -11.47 -9.98 -16.33
CA ARG A 105 -11.91 -8.63 -16.70
C ARG A 105 -13.30 -8.61 -17.33
N ASP A 106 -13.63 -9.68 -18.05
CA ASP A 106 -14.92 -9.86 -18.74
C ASP A 106 -15.99 -10.48 -17.83
N ARG A 107 -15.71 -10.55 -16.52
CA ARG A 107 -16.57 -11.14 -15.47
C ARG A 107 -16.82 -12.62 -15.63
N GLU A 108 -15.90 -13.33 -16.28
CA GLU A 108 -15.91 -14.78 -16.29
C GLU A 108 -15.40 -15.31 -14.96
N PHE A 109 -16.03 -16.37 -14.45
CA PHE A 109 -15.65 -17.00 -13.19
C PHE A 109 -14.96 -18.33 -13.44
N VAL A 110 -13.78 -18.52 -12.84
CA VAL A 110 -13.03 -19.77 -12.90
C VAL A 110 -12.82 -20.32 -11.49
N PRO A 111 -13.38 -21.49 -11.14
CA PRO A 111 -13.15 -22.11 -9.85
C PRO A 111 -11.71 -22.63 -9.76
N PHE A 112 -11.12 -22.54 -8.56
CA PHE A 112 -9.80 -23.13 -8.32
C PHE A 112 -9.89 -24.64 -8.16
N TYR A 113 -8.82 -25.34 -8.54
CA TYR A 113 -8.69 -26.78 -8.33
C TYR A 113 -8.70 -27.13 -6.83
N SER A 114 -8.07 -26.28 -6.01
CA SER A 114 -8.04 -26.37 -4.55
C SER A 114 -8.25 -25.00 -3.94
N GLN A 115 -8.89 -24.94 -2.76
CA GLN A 115 -9.04 -23.71 -2.00
C GLN A 115 -7.67 -23.05 -1.73
N CYS A 116 -7.61 -21.72 -1.85
CA CYS A 116 -6.39 -20.95 -1.62
C CYS A 116 -6.57 -20.06 -0.37
N ASP A 117 -5.75 -20.23 0.66
CA ASP A 117 -5.79 -19.37 1.84
C ASP A 117 -4.95 -18.11 1.59
N CYS A 118 -5.61 -16.97 1.39
CA CYS A 118 -4.97 -15.69 1.13
C CYS A 118 -4.54 -15.00 2.44
N VAL A 119 -3.68 -15.65 3.21
CA VAL A 119 -3.08 -15.06 4.41
C VAL A 119 -1.77 -14.38 4.03
N GLY A 120 -1.64 -13.10 4.38
CA GLY A 120 -0.37 -12.40 4.25
C GLY A 120 0.70 -13.03 5.15
N PRO A 121 2.00 -12.88 4.81
CA PRO A 121 3.09 -13.27 5.69
C PRO A 121 3.13 -12.48 7.01
#